data_AF-A0A7N4UZX6-F1
#
_entry.id   AF-A0A7N4UZX6-F1
#
_cell.length_a   1.000
_cell.length_b   1.000
_cell.length_c   1.000
_cell.angle_alpha   90.00
_cell.angle_beta   90.00
_cell.angle_gamma   90.00
#
_symmetry.space_group_name_H-M   'P 1'
#
loop_
_entity.id
_entity.type
_entity.pdbx_description
1 polymer ?
#
loop_
_entity_poly.entity_id
_entity_poly.type
_entity_poly.pdbx_seq_one_letter_code
_entity_poly.pdbx_strand_id
1 'polypeptide(L)'
;VISDFDMTLTRFGFNGKRCPTSYNILDNSKLISEDCQKKLKDLLHYYYPIEIDPNRTVKEKFPLMVEWWTKAHNLLCQQKIQKYQISQIVRDSDAMLREGFETFFNTLYRSNVPLLIFSAGIGDILEEIIRQMNVFHPNIHVVSNYMDFDESVEERRERYLDSYDIVLEKDETLDVVNGILTHILCEADQAGMQES
;
A
#
# COMPACT_ATOMS: atom_id res chain seq x y z
N VAL A 1 10.97 -0.09 -12.52
CA VAL A 1 9.75 0.74 -12.69
C VAL A 1 9.18 1.01 -11.31
N ILE A 2 8.77 2.25 -11.02
CA ILE A 2 8.05 2.60 -9.78
C ILE A 2 6.67 3.09 -10.20
N SER A 3 5.61 2.55 -9.60
CA SER A 3 4.24 2.90 -9.94
C SER A 3 3.36 2.97 -8.70
N ASP A 4 2.42 3.91 -8.71
CA ASP A 4 1.23 3.83 -7.85
C ASP A 4 0.29 2.71 -8.36
N PHE A 5 -0.71 2.34 -7.56
CA PHE A 5 -1.67 1.28 -7.89
C PHE A 5 -3.09 1.81 -8.18
N ASP A 6 -3.73 2.40 -7.18
CA ASP A 6 -5.14 2.80 -7.27
C ASP A 6 -5.31 3.93 -8.27
N MET A 7 -6.19 3.74 -9.26
CA MET A 7 -6.41 4.68 -10.37
C MET A 7 -5.19 4.87 -11.30
N THR A 8 -4.06 4.22 -11.05
CA THR A 8 -2.84 4.25 -11.88
C THR A 8 -2.63 2.94 -12.65
N LEU A 9 -2.61 1.80 -11.96
CA LEU A 9 -2.61 0.46 -12.57
C LEU A 9 -4.05 -0.08 -12.68
N THR A 10 -4.92 0.31 -11.75
CA THR A 10 -6.37 0.10 -11.86
C THR A 10 -7.05 1.20 -12.67
N ARG A 11 -8.21 0.89 -13.24
CA ARG A 11 -9.03 1.85 -14.00
C ARG A 11 -9.66 2.86 -13.06
N PHE A 12 -9.86 4.08 -13.57
CA PHE A 12 -10.67 5.09 -12.88
C PHE A 12 -12.17 4.81 -12.98
N GLY A 13 -12.62 4.32 -14.14
CA GLY A 13 -14.01 3.96 -14.37
C GLY A 13 -14.16 3.05 -15.58
N PHE A 14 -15.33 2.42 -15.66
CA PHE A 14 -15.72 1.51 -16.74
C PHE A 14 -17.21 1.63 -17.00
N ASN A 15 -17.61 1.77 -18.26
CA ASN A 15 -19.01 1.91 -18.70
C ASN A 15 -19.80 2.99 -17.92
N GLY A 16 -19.18 4.13 -17.66
CA GLY A 16 -19.81 5.25 -16.94
C GLY A 16 -19.91 5.09 -15.42
N LYS A 17 -19.45 3.97 -14.86
CA LYS A 17 -19.35 3.73 -13.41
C LYS A 17 -17.90 3.91 -12.94
N ARG A 18 -17.71 4.48 -11.75
CA ARG A 18 -16.38 4.58 -11.11
C ARG A 18 -15.94 3.21 -10.62
N CYS A 19 -14.69 2.84 -10.93
CA CYS A 19 -14.08 1.62 -10.41
C CYS A 19 -13.62 1.85 -8.96
N PRO A 20 -13.63 0.81 -8.11
CA PRO A 20 -13.25 0.96 -6.72
C PRO A 20 -11.73 1.07 -6.55
N THR A 21 -11.27 1.86 -5.56
CA THR A 21 -9.92 1.73 -4.99
C THR A 21 -9.82 0.47 -4.11
N SER A 22 -8.60 0.10 -3.70
CA SER A 22 -8.37 -0.95 -2.70
C SER A 22 -9.21 -0.77 -1.42
N TYR A 23 -9.32 0.45 -0.90
CA TYR A 23 -10.23 0.75 0.23
C TYR A 23 -11.70 0.58 -0.14
N ASN A 24 -12.13 1.04 -1.31
CA ASN A 24 -13.54 0.93 -1.70
C ASN A 24 -13.99 -0.52 -1.92
N ILE A 25 -13.09 -1.43 -2.30
CA ILE A 25 -13.39 -2.87 -2.35
C ILE A 25 -13.77 -3.35 -0.95
N LEU A 26 -12.99 -2.96 0.06
CA LEU A 26 -13.27 -3.31 1.44
C LEU A 26 -14.55 -2.65 1.96
N ASP A 27 -14.68 -1.33 1.81
CA ASP A 27 -15.80 -0.53 2.33
C ASP A 27 -17.14 -1.00 1.77
N ASN A 28 -17.19 -1.33 0.48
CA ASN A 28 -18.41 -1.79 -0.20
C ASN A 28 -18.68 -3.29 0.01
N SER A 29 -17.77 -4.02 0.65
CA SER A 29 -17.96 -5.44 0.89
C SER A 29 -19.06 -5.69 1.92
N LYS A 30 -19.69 -6.88 1.83
CA LYS A 30 -20.69 -7.34 2.81
C LYS A 30 -20.08 -7.66 4.19
N LEU A 31 -18.75 -7.56 4.34
CA LEU A 31 -18.06 -7.78 5.61
C LEU A 31 -18.14 -6.57 6.55
N ILE A 32 -18.38 -5.39 5.99
CA ILE A 32 -18.49 -4.15 6.76
C ILE A 32 -19.96 -3.97 7.15
N SER A 33 -20.21 -3.83 8.45
CA SER A 33 -21.55 -3.55 8.97
C SER A 33 -22.09 -2.22 8.43
N GLU A 34 -23.41 -2.11 8.25
CA GLU A 34 -24.06 -0.87 7.77
C GLU A 34 -23.74 0.34 8.66
N ASP A 35 -23.62 0.15 9.98
CA ASP A 35 -23.22 1.20 10.91
C ASP A 35 -21.77 1.68 10.66
N CYS A 36 -20.86 0.75 10.41
CA CYS A 36 -19.48 1.09 10.07
C CYS A 36 -19.40 1.80 8.71
N GLN A 37 -20.12 1.31 7.70
CA GLN A 37 -20.21 1.97 6.39
C GLN A 37 -20.71 3.41 6.52
N LYS A 38 -21.73 3.65 7.36
CA LYS A 38 -22.23 4.99 7.63
C LYS A 38 -21.15 5.89 8.25
N LYS A 39 -20.44 5.41 9.27
CA LYS A 39 -19.35 6.16 9.92
C LYS A 39 -18.19 6.47 8.96
N LEU A 40 -17.80 5.51 8.12
CA LEU A 40 -16.77 5.70 7.10
C LEU A 40 -17.21 6.75 6.07
N LYS A 41 -18.48 6.73 5.66
CA LYS A 41 -19.06 7.74 4.77
C LYS A 41 -19.08 9.13 5.41
N ASP A 42 -19.40 9.22 6.69
CA ASP A 42 -19.37 10.49 7.42
C ASP A 42 -17.93 11.05 7.53
N LEU A 43 -16.93 10.19 7.76
CA LEU A 43 -15.52 10.57 7.70
C LEU A 43 -15.13 11.08 6.30
N LEU A 44 -15.49 10.34 5.25
CA LEU A 44 -15.23 10.75 3.87
C LEU A 44 -15.84 12.12 3.55
N HIS A 45 -17.12 12.33 3.90
CA HIS A 45 -17.80 13.61 3.67
C HIS A 45 -17.12 14.79 4.39
N TYR A 46 -16.52 14.55 5.55
CA TYR A 46 -15.83 15.58 6.30
C TYR A 46 -14.42 15.86 5.76
N TYR A 47 -13.62 14.81 5.52
CA TYR A 47 -12.19 14.96 5.22
C TYR A 47 -11.88 15.13 3.74
N TYR A 48 -12.65 14.54 2.82
CA TYR A 48 -12.38 14.65 1.39
C TYR A 48 -12.40 16.10 0.86
N PRO A 49 -13.36 16.97 1.26
CA PRO A 49 -13.32 18.38 0.87
C PRO A 49 -12.04 19.10 1.33
N ILE A 50 -11.46 18.70 2.46
CA ILE A 50 -10.22 19.25 3.00
C ILE A 50 -9.01 18.77 2.19
N GLU A 51 -8.98 17.48 1.82
CA GLU A 51 -7.93 16.87 0.99
C GLU A 51 -7.77 17.64 -0.34
N ILE A 52 -8.89 17.91 -1.01
CA ILE A 52 -8.89 18.55 -2.34
C ILE A 52 -8.89 20.08 -2.29
N ASP A 53 -8.98 20.70 -1.10
CA ASP A 53 -9.08 22.16 -0.96
C ASP A 53 -7.82 22.85 -1.53
N PRO A 54 -7.90 23.59 -2.64
CA PRO A 54 -6.73 24.23 -3.24
C PRO A 54 -6.17 25.39 -2.39
N ASN A 55 -6.93 25.87 -1.39
CA ASN A 55 -6.53 27.00 -0.55
C ASN A 55 -5.78 26.58 0.72
N ARG A 56 -5.69 25.28 1.01
CA ARG A 56 -4.94 24.74 2.15
C ARG A 56 -3.58 24.22 1.71
N THR A 57 -2.57 24.53 2.50
CA THR A 57 -1.21 24.02 2.30
C THR A 57 -1.11 22.55 2.67
N VAL A 58 -0.11 21.85 2.14
CA VAL A 58 0.19 20.46 2.51
C VAL A 58 0.42 20.33 4.01
N LYS A 59 1.10 21.30 4.65
CA LYS A 59 1.39 21.30 6.08
C LYS A 59 0.12 21.34 6.94
N GLU A 60 -0.91 22.04 6.49
CA GLU A 60 -2.20 22.11 7.18
C GLU A 60 -3.05 20.87 6.95
N LYS A 61 -2.98 20.27 5.75
CA LYS A 61 -3.72 19.05 5.40
C LYS A 61 -3.14 17.81 6.06
N PHE A 62 -1.83 17.72 6.17
CA PHE A 62 -1.12 16.54 6.65
C PHE A 62 -1.68 15.95 7.97
N PRO A 63 -1.78 16.71 9.08
CA PRO A 63 -2.31 16.15 10.33
C PRO A 63 -3.78 15.70 10.21
N LEU A 64 -4.57 16.33 9.34
CA LEU A 64 -5.97 15.98 9.11
C LEU A 64 -6.11 14.69 8.29
N MET A 65 -5.20 14.44 7.35
CA MET A 65 -5.15 13.17 6.61
C MET A 65 -4.71 12.02 7.50
N VAL A 66 -3.74 12.26 8.39
CA VAL A 66 -3.33 11.28 9.41
C VAL A 66 -4.51 10.96 10.33
N GLU A 67 -5.22 11.97 10.82
CA GLU A 67 -6.41 11.78 11.67
C GLU A 67 -7.52 11.01 10.94
N TRP A 68 -7.80 11.36 9.68
CA TRP A 68 -8.81 10.68 8.86
C TRP A 68 -8.51 9.20 8.72
N TRP A 69 -7.33 8.85 8.22
CA TRP A 69 -6.93 7.46 7.98
C TRP A 69 -6.86 6.67 9.29
N THR A 70 -6.38 7.28 10.38
CA THR A 70 -6.38 6.65 11.71
C THR A 70 -7.80 6.30 12.17
N LYS A 71 -8.76 7.22 12.04
CA LYS A 71 -10.16 6.97 12.39
C LYS A 71 -10.78 5.89 11.50
N ALA A 72 -10.52 5.94 10.19
CA ALA A 72 -11.04 4.96 9.25
C ALA A 72 -10.50 3.55 9.54
N HIS A 73 -9.18 3.41 9.74
CA HIS A 73 -8.56 2.13 10.08
C HIS A 73 -9.08 1.56 11.39
N ASN A 74 -9.25 2.39 12.42
CA ASN A 74 -9.83 1.92 13.70
C ASN A 74 -11.24 1.35 13.53
N LEU A 75 -12.08 1.92 12.66
CA LEU A 75 -13.42 1.40 12.36
C LEU A 75 -13.35 0.07 11.60
N LEU A 76 -12.40 -0.06 10.66
CA LEU A 76 -12.17 -1.28 9.91
C LEU A 76 -11.66 -2.42 10.80
N CYS A 77 -10.72 -2.15 11.72
CA CYS A 77 -10.22 -3.13 12.68
C CYS A 77 -11.35 -3.70 13.57
N GLN A 78 -12.34 -2.89 13.93
CA GLN A 78 -13.51 -3.33 14.71
C GLN A 78 -14.38 -4.36 13.96
N GLN A 79 -14.28 -4.44 12.63
CA GLN A 79 -15.03 -5.41 11.83
C GLN A 79 -14.41 -6.82 11.89
N LYS A 80 -13.20 -6.98 12.46
CA LYS A 80 -12.51 -8.27 12.66
C LYS A 80 -12.45 -9.12 11.39
N ILE A 81 -12.06 -8.46 10.29
CA ILE A 81 -11.94 -9.06 8.97
C ILE A 81 -10.86 -10.14 9.01
N GLN A 82 -11.18 -11.32 8.51
CA GLN A 82 -10.27 -12.46 8.47
C GLN A 82 -9.55 -12.50 7.12
N LYS A 83 -8.27 -12.86 7.12
CA LYS A 83 -7.41 -12.89 5.93
C LYS A 83 -8.01 -13.70 4.77
N TYR A 84 -8.64 -14.85 5.05
CA TYR A 84 -9.27 -15.68 4.01
C TYR A 84 -10.43 -14.97 3.29
N GLN A 85 -11.07 -13.98 3.93
CA GLN A 85 -12.19 -13.25 3.36
C GLN A 85 -11.74 -12.23 2.30
N ILE A 86 -10.47 -11.79 2.34
CA ILE A 86 -9.87 -10.87 1.36
C ILE A 86 -10.01 -11.40 -0.06
N SER A 87 -9.70 -12.69 -0.25
CA SER A 87 -9.84 -13.35 -1.54
C SER A 87 -11.27 -13.31 -2.08
N GLN A 88 -12.26 -13.48 -1.21
CA GLN A 88 -13.66 -13.45 -1.61
C GLN A 88 -14.14 -12.04 -1.96
N ILE A 89 -13.79 -11.02 -1.16
CA ILE A 89 -14.24 -9.65 -1.44
C ILE A 89 -13.61 -9.07 -2.69
N VAL A 90 -12.37 -9.46 -3.02
CA VAL A 90 -11.74 -9.06 -4.28
C VAL A 90 -12.47 -9.71 -5.47
N ARG A 91 -12.78 -11.01 -5.38
CA ARG A 91 -13.56 -11.71 -6.42
C ARG A 91 -14.92 -11.09 -6.67
N ASP A 92 -15.60 -10.67 -5.60
CA ASP A 92 -16.95 -10.11 -5.67
C ASP A 92 -16.97 -8.61 -6.03
N SER A 93 -15.80 -7.99 -6.20
CA SER A 93 -15.68 -6.56 -6.49
C SER A 93 -15.68 -6.25 -7.98
N ASP A 94 -15.94 -4.98 -8.31
CA ASP A 94 -15.81 -4.44 -9.68
C ASP A 94 -14.39 -3.90 -9.97
N ALA A 95 -13.36 -4.41 -9.29
CA ALA A 95 -11.99 -3.98 -9.49
C ALA A 95 -11.51 -4.36 -10.90
N MET A 96 -10.85 -3.41 -11.59
CA MET A 96 -10.37 -3.64 -12.94
C MET A 96 -8.99 -3.04 -13.14
N LEU A 97 -8.05 -3.82 -13.67
CA LEU A 97 -6.79 -3.31 -14.18
C LEU A 97 -6.99 -2.57 -15.52
N ARG A 98 -6.10 -1.63 -15.82
CA ARG A 98 -6.11 -0.89 -17.09
C ARG A 98 -5.91 -1.83 -18.28
N GLU A 99 -6.43 -1.43 -19.44
CA GLU A 99 -6.19 -2.16 -20.68
C GLU A 99 -4.68 -2.28 -20.96
N GLY A 100 -4.24 -3.45 -21.42
CA GLY A 100 -2.82 -3.73 -21.66
C GLY A 100 -2.01 -4.13 -20.42
N PHE A 101 -2.64 -4.27 -19.24
CA PHE A 101 -1.92 -4.65 -18.01
C PHE A 101 -1.10 -5.94 -18.17
N GLU A 102 -1.66 -6.98 -18.82
CA GLU A 102 -0.95 -8.25 -19.03
C GLU A 102 0.36 -8.04 -19.77
N THR A 103 0.34 -7.22 -20.85
CA THR A 103 1.54 -6.92 -21.62
C THR A 103 2.56 -6.18 -20.77
N PHE A 104 2.13 -5.20 -19.98
CA PHE A 104 2.99 -4.46 -19.06
C PHE A 104 3.67 -5.38 -18.04
N PHE A 105 2.90 -6.10 -17.23
CA PHE A 105 3.44 -6.97 -16.16
C PHE A 105 4.32 -8.09 -16.74
N ASN A 106 3.87 -8.76 -17.81
CA ASN A 106 4.62 -9.87 -18.41
C ASN A 106 5.90 -9.40 -19.10
N THR A 107 5.91 -8.22 -19.73
CA THR A 107 7.10 -7.69 -20.39
C THR A 107 8.16 -7.32 -19.36
N LEU A 108 7.77 -6.67 -18.25
CA LEU A 108 8.71 -6.35 -17.17
C LEU A 108 9.32 -7.61 -16.57
N TYR A 109 8.49 -8.63 -16.31
CA TYR A 109 8.98 -9.90 -15.77
C TYR A 109 9.95 -10.60 -16.73
N ARG A 110 9.58 -10.78 -18.01
CA ARG A 110 10.43 -11.42 -19.03
C ARG A 110 11.73 -10.67 -19.31
N SER A 111 11.72 -9.34 -19.14
CA SER A 111 12.89 -8.49 -19.32
C SER A 111 13.71 -8.34 -18.04
N ASN A 112 13.34 -9.05 -16.96
CA ASN A 112 13.96 -8.99 -15.64
C ASN A 112 14.04 -7.56 -15.08
N VAL A 113 13.01 -6.75 -15.31
CA VAL A 113 12.93 -5.37 -14.83
C VAL A 113 12.15 -5.35 -13.52
N PRO A 114 12.75 -4.88 -12.40
CA PRO A 114 12.04 -4.76 -11.13
C PRO A 114 10.87 -3.80 -11.21
N LEU A 115 9.72 -4.17 -10.65
CA LEU A 115 8.55 -3.31 -10.48
C LEU A 115 8.30 -3.08 -9.00
N LEU A 116 8.47 -1.84 -8.54
CA LEU A 116 8.03 -1.41 -7.21
C LEU A 116 6.66 -0.76 -7.34
N ILE A 117 5.65 -1.37 -6.73
CA ILE A 117 4.34 -0.76 -6.56
C ILE A 117 4.33 -0.06 -5.19
N PHE A 118 4.26 1.27 -5.19
CA PHE A 118 4.23 2.08 -3.98
C PHE A 118 2.87 2.75 -3.86
N SER A 119 2.04 2.22 -2.96
CA SER A 119 0.61 2.53 -2.87
C SER A 119 0.25 3.06 -1.49
N ALA A 120 -0.63 4.07 -1.43
CA ALA A 120 -1.28 4.50 -0.19
C ALA A 120 -2.52 3.64 0.15
N GLY A 121 -2.86 2.68 -0.71
CA GLY A 121 -3.97 1.74 -0.55
C GLY A 121 -3.71 0.62 0.45
N ILE A 122 -4.55 -0.42 0.38
CA ILE A 122 -4.43 -1.65 1.19
C ILE A 122 -3.62 -2.70 0.41
N GLY A 123 -2.48 -3.10 0.96
CA GLY A 123 -1.55 -4.06 0.37
C GLY A 123 -2.16 -5.44 0.12
N ASP A 124 -2.86 -6.00 1.11
CA ASP A 124 -3.48 -7.32 0.99
C ASP A 124 -4.53 -7.39 -0.14
N ILE A 125 -5.29 -6.31 -0.33
CA ILE A 125 -6.29 -6.19 -1.40
C ILE A 125 -5.60 -6.06 -2.75
N LEU A 126 -4.59 -5.18 -2.84
CA LEU A 126 -3.79 -4.95 -4.03
C LEU A 126 -3.15 -6.24 -4.53
N GLU A 127 -2.44 -6.94 -3.65
CA GLU A 127 -1.76 -8.20 -3.98
C GLU A 127 -2.76 -9.25 -4.44
N GLU A 128 -3.90 -9.35 -3.76
CA GLU A 128 -4.94 -10.31 -4.14
C GLU A 128 -5.55 -9.99 -5.51
N ILE A 129 -5.72 -8.71 -5.88
CA ILE A 129 -6.16 -8.32 -7.23
C ILE A 129 -5.16 -8.84 -8.27
N ILE A 130 -3.88 -8.50 -8.15
CA ILE A 130 -2.87 -8.90 -9.15
C ILE A 130 -2.62 -10.40 -9.16
N ARG A 131 -2.83 -11.09 -8.02
CA ARG A 131 -2.77 -12.55 -7.90
C ARG A 131 -3.92 -13.21 -8.64
N GLN A 132 -5.16 -12.76 -8.45
CA GLN A 132 -6.33 -13.29 -9.16
C GLN A 132 -6.28 -13.01 -10.67
N MET A 133 -5.66 -11.91 -11.07
CA MET A 133 -5.38 -11.59 -12.48
C MET A 133 -4.17 -12.32 -13.06
N ASN A 134 -3.52 -13.20 -12.29
CA ASN A 134 -2.38 -14.02 -12.69
C ASN A 134 -1.18 -13.22 -13.24
N VAL A 135 -0.93 -12.04 -12.65
CA VAL A 135 0.18 -11.14 -13.01
C VAL A 135 1.08 -10.77 -11.83
N PHE A 136 0.92 -11.44 -10.69
CA PHE A 136 1.80 -11.25 -9.54
C PHE A 136 3.11 -12.04 -9.70
N HIS A 137 4.05 -11.46 -10.43
CA HIS A 137 5.35 -12.05 -10.75
C HIS A 137 6.41 -11.81 -9.65
N PRO A 138 7.45 -12.66 -9.56
CA PRO A 138 8.53 -12.50 -8.57
C PRO A 138 9.34 -11.20 -8.65
N ASN A 139 9.34 -10.49 -9.77
CA ASN A 139 10.03 -9.21 -9.93
C ASN A 139 9.25 -8.00 -9.35
N ILE A 140 8.10 -8.26 -8.72
CA ILE A 140 7.21 -7.23 -8.18
C ILE A 140 7.42 -7.13 -6.67
N HIS A 141 7.74 -5.92 -6.21
CA HIS A 141 7.78 -5.55 -4.80
C HIS A 141 6.63 -4.59 -4.52
N VAL A 142 5.91 -4.80 -3.43
CA VAL A 142 4.78 -3.95 -3.03
C VAL A 142 5.11 -3.29 -1.70
N VAL A 143 4.94 -1.97 -1.65
CA VAL A 143 4.99 -1.16 -0.43
C VAL A 143 3.65 -0.46 -0.30
N SER A 144 2.89 -0.83 0.73
CA SER A 144 1.52 -0.36 0.96
C SER A 144 1.15 -0.50 2.44
N ASN A 145 -0.05 -0.06 2.83
CA ASN A 145 -0.58 -0.35 4.16
C ASN A 145 -1.09 -1.81 4.20
N TYR A 146 -0.42 -2.67 4.95
CA TYR A 146 -0.85 -4.07 5.13
C TYR A 146 -1.69 -4.22 6.40
N MET A 147 -2.68 -5.10 6.32
CA MET A 147 -3.52 -5.50 7.44
C MET A 147 -2.74 -6.38 8.41
N ASP A 148 -2.85 -6.05 9.69
CA ASP A 148 -2.39 -6.90 10.77
C ASP A 148 -3.50 -7.88 11.15
N PHE A 149 -3.47 -9.09 10.59
CA PHE A 149 -4.25 -10.21 11.08
C PHE A 149 -3.38 -10.92 12.11
N ASP A 150 -3.88 -11.25 13.30
CA ASP A 150 -3.18 -11.79 14.49
C ASP A 150 -2.26 -13.06 14.29
N GLU A 151 -1.73 -13.32 13.09
CA GLU A 151 -0.42 -13.94 12.85
C GLU A 151 0.62 -13.28 13.78
N SER A 152 1.31 -14.10 14.57
CA SER A 152 2.28 -13.63 15.55
C SER A 152 3.33 -12.73 14.89
N VAL A 153 3.75 -11.65 15.56
CA VAL A 153 4.78 -10.70 15.08
C VAL A 153 6.04 -11.47 14.62
N GLU A 154 6.29 -12.61 15.26
CA GLU A 154 7.33 -13.58 14.99
C GLU A 154 7.30 -14.12 13.54
N GLU A 155 6.13 -14.45 12.98
CA GLU A 155 5.99 -14.96 11.60
C GLU A 155 6.28 -13.87 10.54
N ARG A 156 6.12 -12.60 10.90
CA ARG A 156 6.46 -11.47 10.01
C ARG A 156 7.91 -11.09 10.14
N ARG A 157 8.45 -11.14 11.36
CA ARG A 157 9.87 -10.95 11.63
C ARG A 157 10.71 -11.87 10.76
N GLU A 158 10.39 -13.16 10.71
CA GLU A 158 11.10 -14.11 9.84
C GLU A 158 11.03 -13.71 8.36
N ARG A 159 9.83 -13.35 7.86
CA ARG A 159 9.68 -12.86 6.47
C ARG A 159 10.49 -11.61 6.18
N TYR A 160 10.52 -10.65 7.10
CA TYR A 160 11.29 -9.41 6.93
C TYR A 160 12.80 -9.69 6.96
N LEU A 161 13.26 -10.56 7.86
CA LEU A 161 14.67 -10.95 7.95
C LEU A 161 15.14 -11.73 6.70
N ASP A 162 14.26 -12.53 6.09
CA ASP A 162 14.57 -13.22 4.83
C ASP A 162 14.58 -12.27 3.62
N SER A 163 13.82 -11.17 3.68
CA SER A 163 13.61 -10.26 2.54
C SER A 163 14.55 -9.05 2.54
N TYR A 164 15.03 -8.63 3.72
CA TYR A 164 15.80 -7.40 3.89
C TYR A 164 17.04 -7.69 4.73
N ASP A 165 18.18 -7.12 4.31
CA ASP A 165 19.44 -7.24 5.03
C ASP A 165 19.39 -6.63 6.44
N ILE A 166 18.53 -5.62 6.61
CA ILE A 166 18.38 -4.87 7.86
C ILE A 166 16.89 -4.70 8.16
N VAL A 167 16.48 -5.15 9.34
CA VAL A 167 15.12 -4.99 9.87
C VAL A 167 15.20 -4.23 11.19
N LEU A 168 14.58 -3.05 11.24
CA LEU A 168 14.49 -2.24 12.45
C LEU A 168 13.22 -2.62 13.23
N GLU A 169 13.38 -3.05 14.48
CA GLU A 169 12.27 -3.43 15.34
C GLU A 169 12.17 -2.45 16.51
N LYS A 170 10.99 -1.85 16.69
CA LYS A 170 10.69 -0.90 17.79
C LYS A 170 11.70 0.27 17.86
N ASP A 171 12.30 0.62 16.72
CA ASP A 171 13.20 1.75 16.59
C ASP A 171 12.36 3.01 16.37
N GLU A 172 12.34 3.89 17.37
CA GLU A 172 11.63 5.16 17.30
C GLU A 172 12.57 6.32 16.90
N THR A 173 13.86 6.04 16.66
CA THR A 173 14.86 7.04 16.23
C THR A 173 15.40 6.69 14.84
N LEU A 174 16.22 7.58 14.26
CA LEU A 174 16.93 7.32 13.00
C LEU A 174 18.41 7.02 13.26
N ASP A 175 18.80 6.75 14.50
CA ASP A 175 20.23 6.69 14.87
C ASP A 175 20.95 5.52 14.20
N VAL A 176 20.29 4.36 14.11
CA VAL A 176 20.85 3.18 13.41
C VAL A 176 21.02 3.49 11.92
N VAL A 177 19.98 4.06 11.29
CA VAL A 177 20.01 4.44 9.87
C VAL A 177 21.09 5.48 9.60
N ASN A 178 21.16 6.53 10.42
CA ASN A 178 22.17 7.59 10.31
C ASN A 178 23.59 7.03 10.55
N GLY A 179 23.75 6.07 11.46
CA GLY A 179 25.02 5.38 11.68
C GLY A 179 25.47 4.61 10.44
N ILE A 180 24.57 3.85 9.81
CA ILE A 180 24.84 3.14 8.56
C ILE A 180 25.22 4.12 7.44
N LEU A 181 24.44 5.18 7.27
CA LEU A 181 24.72 6.21 6.26
C LEU A 181 26.08 6.85 6.48
N THR A 182 26.41 7.19 7.73
CA THR A 182 27.73 7.76 8.08
C THR A 182 28.85 6.80 7.73
N HIS A 183 28.69 5.50 8.03
CA HIS A 183 29.69 4.49 7.70
C HIS A 183 29.92 4.36 6.18
N ILE A 184 28.84 4.25 5.40
CA ILE A 184 28.91 4.17 3.93
C ILE A 184 29.58 5.41 3.34
N LEU A 185 29.21 6.61 3.83
CA LEU A 185 29.77 7.87 3.32
C LEU A 185 31.25 8.06 3.74
N CYS A 186 31.62 7.66 4.96
CA CYS A 186 33.01 7.72 5.40
C CYS A 186 33.92 6.73 4.67
N GLU A 187 33.43 5.54 4.30
CA GLU A 187 34.19 4.58 3.50
C GLU A 187 34.40 5.08 2.06
N ALA A 188 33.41 5.76 1.47
CA ALA A 188 33.53 6.38 0.16
C ALA A 188 34.61 7.49 0.13
N ASP A 189 34.72 8.28 1.20
CA ASP A 189 35.75 9.31 1.33
C ASP A 189 37.17 8.71 1.48
N GLN A 190 37.30 7.55 2.13
CA GLN A 190 38.60 6.87 2.28
C GLN A 190 39.05 6.17 0.98
N ALA A 191 38.13 5.63 0.19
CA ALA A 191 38.44 5.03 -1.12
C ALA A 191 38.92 6.09 -2.13
N GLY A 192 38.37 7.31 -2.08
CA GLY A 192 38.81 8.44 -2.92
C GLY A 192 40.19 9.00 -2.59
N MET A 193 40.75 8.70 -1.41
CA MET A 193 42.11 9.12 -1.01
C MET A 193 43.21 8.10 -1.34
N GLN A 194 42.86 6.90 -1.84
CA GLN A 194 43.84 5.90 -2.28
C GLN A 194 44.14 5.93 -3.79
N GLU A 195 43.41 6.71 -4.58
CA GLU A 195 43.62 6.87 -6.03
C GLU A 195 44.38 8.14 -6.44
N SER A 196 44.98 8.88 -5.50
CA SER A 196 45.78 10.09 -5.76
C SER A 196 47.28 9.90 -5.55
#